data_AF-A0A846EG19-F1
#
_entry.id   AF-A0A846EG19-F1
#
_cell.length_a   1.000
_cell.length_b   1.000
_cell.length_c   1.000
_cell.angle_alpha   90.00
_cell.angle_beta   90.00
_cell.angle_gamma   90.00
#
_symmetry.space_group_name_H-M   'P 1'
#
loop_
_entity.id
_entity.type
_entity.pdbx_description
1 polymer ?
#
loop_
_entity_poly.entity_id
_entity_poly.type
_entity_poly.pdbx_seq_one_letter_code
_entity_poly.pdbx_strand_id
1 'polypeptide(L)'
;MANFGFLIGCIYVVFSILFPILGIISLFASRDETDDLMFLLRLLELIIVPLIMLICGFVLVFQGWRLDPIIQFQQLLLFVIIVYLLFKETLLSLLFNKFKNK
;
A
#
# COMPACT_ATOMS: atom_id res chain seq x y z
N MET A 1 17.39 21.70 4.39
CA MET A 1 17.28 20.89 5.63
C MET A 1 16.26 19.80 5.36
N ALA A 2 16.68 18.54 5.28
CA ALA A 2 15.75 17.43 5.11
C ALA A 2 14.90 17.33 6.39
N ASN A 3 13.61 17.63 6.27
CA ASN A 3 12.66 17.56 7.38
C ASN A 3 12.06 16.16 7.47
N PHE A 4 11.62 15.77 8.66
CA PHE A 4 11.00 14.46 8.90
C PHE A 4 9.82 14.17 7.95
N GLY A 5 9.01 15.19 7.64
CA GLY A 5 7.93 15.08 6.65
C GLY A 5 8.40 14.80 5.22
N PHE A 6 9.55 15.34 4.81
CA PHE A 6 10.15 15.04 3.50
C PHE A 6 10.60 13.58 3.43
N LEU A 7 11.24 13.06 4.49
CA LEU A 7 11.68 11.66 4.55
C LEU A 7 10.50 10.69 4.45
N ILE A 8 9.41 10.96 5.19
CA ILE A 8 8.18 10.15 5.12
C ILE A 8 7.56 10.24 3.73
N GLY A 9 7.51 11.43 3.13
CA GLY A 9 7.00 11.60 1.76
C GLY A 9 7.76 10.78 0.73
N CYS A 10 9.10 10.73 0.81
CA CYS A 10 9.91 9.88 -0.07
C CYS A 10 9.60 8.38 0.13
N ILE A 11 9.43 7.93 1.37
CA ILE A 11 9.05 6.53 1.66
C ILE A 11 7.70 6.20 1.01
N TYR A 12 6.73 7.11 1.10
CA TYR A 12 5.42 6.95 0.47
C TYR A 12 5.49 6.78 -1.05
N VAL A 13 6.32 7.60 -1.71
CA VAL A 13 6.51 7.51 -3.17
C VAL A 13 7.13 6.17 -3.55
N VAL A 14 8.13 5.69 -2.81
CA VAL A 14 8.75 4.38 -3.05
C VAL A 14 7.75 3.25 -2.83
N PHE A 15 7.01 3.27 -1.72
CA PHE A 15 5.99 2.26 -1.43
C PHE A 15 4.85 2.26 -2.45
N SER A 16 4.46 3.44 -2.96
CA SER A 16 3.45 3.56 -4.02
C SER A 16 3.84 2.82 -5.31
N ILE A 17 5.13 2.66 -5.59
CA ILE A 17 5.62 1.96 -6.78
C ILE A 17 5.74 0.46 -6.48
N LEU A 18 6.21 0.09 -5.29
CA LEU A 18 6.39 -1.31 -4.90
C LEU A 18 5.07 -2.06 -4.69
N PHE A 19 4.06 -1.39 -4.09
CA PHE A 19 2.76 -1.98 -3.78
C PHE A 19 2.07 -2.59 -5.02
N PRO A 20 1.89 -1.87 -6.15
CA PRO A 20 1.24 -2.44 -7.33
C PRO A 20 2.06 -3.57 -7.95
N ILE A 21 3.39 -3.52 -7.90
CA ILE A 21 4.24 -4.60 -8.43
C ILE A 21 3.99 -5.90 -7.65
N LEU A 22 3.99 -5.83 -6.32
CA LEU A 22 3.72 -6.99 -5.46
C LEU A 22 2.28 -7.50 -5.62
N GLY A 23 1.31 -6.59 -5.70
CA GLY A 23 -0.09 -6.93 -5.91
C GLY A 23 -0.35 -7.63 -7.25
N ILE A 24 0.31 -7.20 -8.34
CA ILE A 24 0.23 -7.86 -9.65
C ILE A 24 0.80 -9.28 -9.56
N ILE A 25 1.97 -9.47 -8.96
CA ILE A 25 2.58 -10.81 -8.78
C ILE A 25 1.65 -11.73 -7.99
N SER A 26 1.07 -11.24 -6.90
CA SER A 26 0.11 -11.99 -6.08
C SER A 26 -1.17 -12.36 -6.83
N LEU A 27 -1.64 -11.48 -7.72
CA LEU A 27 -2.81 -11.70 -8.57
C LEU A 27 -2.57 -12.81 -9.60
N PHE A 28 -1.39 -12.84 -10.23
CA PHE A 28 -1.00 -13.95 -11.12
C PHE A 28 -0.83 -15.29 -10.37
N ALA A 29 -0.31 -15.26 -9.14
CA ALA A 29 -0.12 -16.46 -8.33
C ALA A 29 -1.44 -17.07 -7.81
N SER A 30 -2.50 -16.27 -7.68
CA SER A 30 -3.80 -16.69 -7.09
C SER A 30 -4.91 -16.90 -8.13
N ARG A 31 -4.58 -16.95 -9.43
CA ARG A 31 -5.53 -16.81 -10.55
C ARG A 31 -6.59 -17.92 -10.65
N ASP A 32 -6.41 -19.08 -10.02
CA ASP A 32 -7.29 -20.24 -10.22
C ASP A 32 -8.45 -20.37 -9.21
N GLU A 33 -8.50 -19.57 -8.13
CA GLU A 33 -9.27 -19.98 -6.94
C GLU A 33 -9.89 -18.81 -6.15
N THR A 34 -10.25 -17.70 -6.82
CA THR A 34 -10.85 -16.55 -6.12
C THR A 34 -12.27 -16.27 -6.61
N ASP A 35 -13.19 -16.07 -5.66
CA ASP A 35 -14.53 -15.54 -5.93
C ASP A 35 -14.44 -14.22 -6.71
N ASP A 36 -15.34 -14.02 -7.68
CA ASP A 36 -15.35 -12.84 -8.57
C ASP A 36 -15.32 -11.51 -7.79
N LEU A 37 -15.95 -11.46 -6.61
CA LEU A 37 -15.96 -10.28 -5.75
C LEU A 37 -14.61 -10.01 -5.07
N MET A 38 -13.93 -11.06 -4.60
CA MET A 38 -12.59 -10.92 -4.00
C MET A 38 -11.58 -10.48 -5.06
N PHE A 39 -11.75 -10.94 -6.29
CA PHE A 39 -10.94 -10.50 -7.42
C PHE A 39 -11.16 -9.00 -7.74
N LEU A 40 -12.41 -8.56 -7.83
CA LEU A 40 -12.74 -7.15 -8.08
C LEU A 40 -12.25 -6.22 -6.97
N LEU A 41 -12.43 -6.60 -5.70
CA LEU A 41 -11.94 -5.82 -4.56
C LEU A 41 -10.40 -5.72 -4.59
N ARG A 42 -9.70 -6.80 -4.91
CA ARG A 42 -8.23 -6.80 -5.03
C ARG A 42 -7.75 -5.92 -6.19
N LEU A 43 -8.45 -5.93 -7.33
CA LEU A 43 -8.13 -5.07 -8.47
C LEU A 43 -8.39 -3.60 -8.15
N LEU A 44 -9.48 -3.31 -7.43
CA LEU A 44 -9.79 -1.96 -6.96
C LEU A 44 -8.73 -1.46 -5.98
N GLU A 45 -8.34 -2.27 -5.01
CA GLU A 45 -7.29 -1.95 -4.01
C GLU A 45 -5.94 -1.69 -4.70
N LEU A 46 -5.59 -2.51 -5.70
CA LEU A 46 -4.36 -2.38 -6.50
C LEU A 46 -4.24 -1.03 -7.21
N ILE A 47 -5.36 -0.39 -7.57
CA ILE A 47 -5.36 0.90 -8.28
C ILE A 47 -5.49 2.05 -7.28
N ILE A 48 -6.42 1.95 -6.33
CA ILE A 48 -6.76 3.05 -5.42
C ILE A 48 -5.65 3.31 -4.40
N VAL A 49 -5.10 2.27 -3.77
CA VAL A 49 -4.09 2.41 -2.71
C VAL A 49 -2.81 3.11 -3.18
N PRO A 50 -2.18 2.73 -4.30
CA PRO A 50 -0.99 3.44 -4.77
C PRO A 50 -1.31 4.86 -5.21
N LEU A 51 -2.47 5.13 -5.81
CA LEU A 51 -2.85 6.50 -6.19
C LEU A 51 -2.92 7.42 -4.95
N ILE A 52 -3.55 6.93 -3.86
CA ILE A 52 -3.62 7.66 -2.59
C ILE A 52 -2.21 7.83 -1.98
N MET A 53 -1.37 6.79 -1.99
CA MET A 53 0.02 6.90 -1.51
C MET A 53 0.84 7.92 -2.29
N LEU A 54 0.69 7.96 -3.61
CA LEU A 54 1.43 8.89 -4.46
C LEU A 54 1.03 10.34 -4.17
N ILE A 55 -0.27 10.61 -4.08
CA ILE A 55 -0.79 11.94 -3.74
C ILE A 55 -0.32 12.36 -2.34
N CYS A 56 -0.44 11.46 -1.34
CA CYS A 56 0.00 11.75 0.03
C CYS A 56 1.51 11.97 0.12
N GLY A 57 2.31 11.15 -0.59
CA GLY A 57 3.76 11.30 -0.68
C GLY A 57 4.16 12.63 -1.29
N PHE A 58 3.50 13.06 -2.37
CA PHE A 58 3.77 14.34 -3.02
C PHE A 58 3.47 15.52 -2.08
N VAL A 59 2.33 15.50 -1.39
CA VAL A 59 1.96 16.55 -0.41
C VAL A 59 3.01 16.64 0.71
N LEU A 60 3.48 15.52 1.23
CA LEU A 60 4.51 15.48 2.28
C LEU A 60 5.90 15.93 1.79
N VAL A 61 6.28 15.60 0.56
CA VAL A 61 7.56 16.04 -0.04
C VAL A 61 7.60 17.56 -0.18
N PHE A 62 6.53 18.19 -0.66
CA PHE A 62 6.53 19.63 -0.94
C PHE A 62 6.11 20.49 0.25
N GLN A 63 5.24 19.98 1.13
CA GLN A 63 4.64 20.77 2.22
C GLN A 63 4.90 20.20 3.62
N GLY A 64 5.62 19.07 3.75
CA GLY A 64 5.83 18.38 5.03
C GLY A 64 6.59 19.17 6.10
N TRP A 65 7.20 20.30 5.76
CA TRP A 65 7.84 21.21 6.72
C TRP A 65 6.92 22.27 7.33
N ARG A 66 5.73 22.49 6.75
CA ARG A 66 4.74 23.52 7.14
C ARG A 66 3.36 22.92 7.41
N LEU A 67 3.16 21.65 7.10
CA LEU A 67 1.93 20.93 7.41
C LEU A 67 1.72 20.89 8.92
N ASP A 68 0.49 21.15 9.36
CA ASP A 68 0.12 21.06 10.76
C ASP A 68 0.46 19.66 11.33
N PRO A 69 0.94 19.57 12.58
CA PRO A 69 1.36 18.32 13.18
C PRO A 69 0.26 17.24 13.17
N ILE A 70 -1.01 17.66 13.23
CA ILE A 70 -2.17 16.75 13.18
C ILE A 70 -2.32 16.05 11.82
N ILE A 71 -2.05 16.76 10.72
CA ILE A 71 -2.11 16.19 9.36
C ILE A 71 -0.92 15.24 9.16
N GLN A 72 0.26 15.57 9.70
CA GLN A 72 1.40 14.66 9.66
C GLN A 72 1.13 13.34 10.43
N PHE A 73 0.43 13.41 11.56
CA PHE A 73 0.01 12.23 12.32
C PHE A 73 -1.01 11.38 11.56
N GLN A 74 -1.99 12.02 10.90
CA GLN A 74 -2.94 11.31 10.04
C GLN A 74 -2.23 10.55 8.91
N GLN A 75 -1.22 11.15 8.30
CA GLN A 75 -0.41 10.47 7.28
C GLN A 75 0.36 9.28 7.86
N LEU A 76 0.90 9.39 9.07
CA LEU A 76 1.54 8.24 9.72
C LEU A 76 0.55 7.09 9.95
N LEU A 77 -0.66 7.39 10.45
CA LEU A 77 -1.73 6.40 10.62
C LEU A 77 -2.11 5.72 9.28
N LEU A 78 -2.24 6.52 8.22
CA LEU A 78 -2.56 6.03 6.89
C LEU A 78 -1.45 5.10 6.37
N PHE A 79 -0.18 5.40 6.66
CA PHE A 79 0.95 4.54 6.31
C PHE A 79 0.87 3.19 7.00
N VAL A 80 0.60 3.19 8.30
CA VAL A 80 0.46 1.96 9.10
C VAL A 80 -0.67 1.08 8.57
N ILE A 81 -1.81 1.68 8.20
CA ILE A 81 -2.93 0.94 7.62
C ILE A 81 -2.53 0.27 6.30
N ILE A 82 -1.77 0.97 5.44
CA ILE A 82 -1.36 0.41 4.15
C ILE A 82 -0.34 -0.72 4.33
N VAL A 83 0.61 -0.57 5.25
CA VAL A 83 1.55 -1.65 5.60
C VAL A 83 0.79 -2.86 6.15
N TYR A 84 -0.22 -2.63 6.98
CA TYR A 84 -1.08 -3.70 7.50
C TYR A 84 -1.86 -4.40 6.38
N LEU A 85 -2.42 -3.65 5.43
CA LEU A 85 -3.12 -4.22 4.27
C LEU A 85 -2.18 -5.07 3.40
N LEU A 86 -0.99 -4.56 3.08
CA LEU A 86 0.04 -5.31 2.34
C LEU A 86 0.41 -6.62 3.05
N PHE A 87 0.62 -6.56 4.37
CA PHE A 87 0.97 -7.73 5.16
C PHE A 87 -0.17 -8.76 5.18
N LYS A 88 -1.41 -8.31 5.40
CA LYS A 88 -2.61 -9.14 5.36
C LYS A 88 -2.76 -9.84 4.00
N GLU A 89 -2.57 -9.12 2.89
CA GLU A 89 -2.64 -9.69 1.55
C GLU A 89 -1.57 -10.76 1.31
N THR A 90 -0.33 -10.49 1.72
CA THR A 90 0.80 -11.42 1.57
C THR A 90 0.64 -12.66 2.45
N LEU A 91 0.15 -12.50 3.68
CA LEU A 91 -0.09 -13.62 4.59
C LEU A 91 -1.22 -14.50 4.07
N LEU A 92 -2.29 -13.89 3.56
CA LEU A 92 -3.42 -14.61 2.97
C LEU A 92 -2.97 -15.45 1.78
N SER A 93 -2.18 -14.89 0.86
CA SER A 93 -1.70 -15.62 -0.31
C SER A 93 -0.76 -16.79 0.07
N LEU A 94 0.09 -16.62 1.08
CA LEU A 94 0.92 -17.70 1.61
C LEU A 94 0.10 -18.82 2.26
N LEU A 95 -0.91 -18.47 3.06
CA LEU A 95 -1.80 -19.46 3.67
C LEU A 95 -2.55 -20.27 2.62
N PHE A 96 -3.16 -19.61 1.63
CA PHE A 96 -3.84 -20.30 0.53
C PHE A 96 -2.92 -21.27 -0.22
N ASN A 97 -1.70 -20.83 -0.57
CA ASN A 97 -0.74 -21.70 -1.25
C ASN A 97 -0.34 -22.92 -0.38
N LYS A 98 -0.19 -22.72 0.93
CA LYS A 98 0.09 -23.82 1.87
C LYS A 98 -1.04 -24.85 1.96
N PHE A 99 -2.31 -24.42 1.85
CA PHE A 99 -3.44 -25.34 1.82
C PHE A 99 -3.58 -26.07 0.48
N LYS A 100 -3.26 -25.42 -0.65
CA LYS A 100 -3.31 -26.03 -1.98
C LYS A 100 -2.25 -27.11 -2.19
N ASN A 101 -1.10 -27.01 -1.51
CA ASN A 101 0.04 -27.91 -1.68
C ASN A 101 0.02 -29.12 -0.71
N LYS A 102 -1.12 -29.40 -0.07
CA LYS A 102 -1.32 -30.49 0.89
C LYS A 102 -2.50 -31.35 0.46
#